data_AF-A0A243Q7M2-F1
#
_entry.id   AF-A0A243Q7M2-F1
#
_cell.length_a   1.000
_cell.length_b   1.000
_cell.length_c   1.000
_cell.angle_alpha   90.00
_cell.angle_beta   90.00
_cell.angle_gamma   90.00
#
_symmetry.space_group_name_H-M   'P 1'
#
loop_
_entity.id
_entity.type
_entity.pdbx_description
1 polymer ?
#
loop_
_entity_poly.entity_id
_entity_poly.type
_entity_poly.pdbx_seq_one_letter_code
_entity_poly.pdbx_strand_id
1 'polypeptide(L)'
;MSVDYAVFVGLDVGKGEHHACALDPRGKKLHDKPLPNDEQRLRALFGKLKTHGPVLVVVDQPASIGALPVAVARAEGCQVAY
;
A
#
# COMPACT_ATOMS: atom_id res chain seq x y z
N MET A 1 6.85 -21.29 -4.92
CA MET A 1 5.48 -20.89 -5.33
C MET A 1 5.52 -19.40 -5.61
N SER A 2 5.20 -18.98 -6.85
CA SER A 2 4.99 -17.56 -7.13
C SER A 2 3.72 -17.14 -6.40
N VAL A 3 3.78 -16.05 -5.64
CA VAL A 3 2.57 -15.46 -5.06
C VAL A 3 1.94 -14.61 -6.17
N ASP A 4 0.76 -15.01 -6.64
CA ASP A 4 -0.03 -14.17 -7.53
C ASP A 4 -0.74 -13.10 -6.67
N TYR A 5 -0.26 -11.86 -6.75
CA TYR A 5 -0.89 -10.74 -6.05
C TYR A 5 -2.21 -10.36 -6.72
N ALA A 6 -3.23 -10.12 -5.91
CA ALA A 6 -4.51 -9.61 -6.37
C ALA A 6 -4.54 -8.08 -6.46
N VAL A 7 -3.62 -7.39 -5.76
CA VAL A 7 -3.51 -5.93 -5.75
C VAL A 7 -2.05 -5.50 -5.66
N PHE A 8 -1.68 -4.52 -6.48
CA PHE A 8 -0.41 -3.80 -6.41
C PHE A 8 -0.68 -2.37 -5.94
N VAL A 9 0.00 -1.94 -4.89
CA VAL A 9 -0.14 -0.59 -4.32
C VAL A 9 1.17 0.15 -4.45
N GLY A 10 1.22 1.21 -5.24
CA GLY A 10 2.31 2.17 -5.21
C GLY A 10 2.03 3.27 -4.19
N LEU A 11 3.00 3.53 -3.31
CA LEU A 11 3.01 4.67 -2.40
C LEU A 11 4.14 5.61 -2.80
N ASP A 12 3.77 6.81 -3.23
CA ASP A 12 4.66 7.97 -3.33
C ASP A 12 4.57 8.71 -1.99
N VAL A 13 5.61 8.58 -1.16
CA VAL A 13 5.52 9.00 0.25
C VAL A 13 5.95 10.45 0.46
N GLY A 14 5.05 11.26 1.01
CA GLY A 14 5.35 12.59 1.56
C GLY A 14 5.27 12.65 3.08
N LYS A 15 5.80 13.74 3.67
CA LYS A 15 5.87 13.92 5.13
C LYS A 15 4.50 13.94 5.82
N GLY A 16 3.53 14.64 5.22
CA GLY A 16 2.16 14.77 5.76
C GLY A 16 1.13 13.92 5.03
N GLU A 17 1.35 13.66 3.75
CA GLU A 17 0.45 12.93 2.89
C GLU A 17 1.26 12.13 1.86
N HIS A 18 0.80 10.92 1.59
CA HIS A 18 1.28 10.07 0.51
C HIS A 18 0.30 10.13 -0.65
N HIS A 19 0.73 9.81 -1.86
CA HIS A 19 -0.19 9.44 -2.92
C HIS A 19 -0.25 7.93 -3.06
N ALA A 20 -1.44 7.35 -2.92
CA ALA A 20 -1.64 5.90 -3.02
C ALA A 20 -2.35 5.56 -4.33
N CYS A 21 -1.75 4.66 -5.11
CA CYS A 21 -2.36 4.09 -6.30
C CYS A 21 -2.41 2.57 -6.17
N ALA A 22 -3.61 1.98 -6.22
CA ALA A 22 -3.83 0.54 -6.14
C ALA A 22 -4.45 0.01 -7.43
N LEU A 23 -3.82 -0.99 -8.03
CA LEU A 23 -4.25 -1.62 -9.28
C LEU A 23 -4.51 -3.12 -9.07
N ASP A 24 -5.50 -3.66 -9.78
CA ASP A 24 -5.62 -5.10 -9.99
C ASP A 24 -4.62 -5.59 -11.07
N PRO A 25 -4.45 -6.91 -11.29
CA PRO A 25 -3.52 -7.42 -12.31
C PRO A 25 -3.88 -7.06 -13.75
N ARG A 26 -5.08 -6.51 -13.99
CA ARG A 26 -5.55 -6.04 -15.30
C ARG A 26 -5.35 -4.53 -15.46
N GLY A 27 -4.75 -3.86 -14.48
CA GLY A 27 -4.51 -2.42 -14.48
C GLY A 27 -5.74 -1.58 -14.09
N LYS A 28 -6.82 -2.18 -13.58
CA LYS A 28 -7.98 -1.42 -13.09
C LYS A 28 -7.60 -0.74 -11.77
N LYS A 29 -7.87 0.56 -11.68
CA LYS A 29 -7.71 1.35 -10.45
C LYS A 29 -8.75 0.92 -9.40
N LEU A 30 -8.27 0.42 -8.27
CA LEU A 30 -9.04 0.13 -7.05
C LEU A 30 -8.97 1.29 -6.06
N HIS A 31 -7.89 2.07 -6.11
CA HIS A 31 -7.65 3.28 -5.35
C HIS A 31 -6.69 4.19 -6.14
N ASP A 32 -6.90 5.50 -6.11
CA ASP A 32 -6.03 6.48 -6.77
C ASP A 32 -6.32 7.86 -6.20
N LYS A 33 -5.72 8.17 -5.05
CA LYS A 33 -5.95 9.44 -4.34
C LYS A 33 -4.91 9.66 -3.23
N PRO A 34 -4.86 10.88 -2.68
CA PRO A 34 -4.02 11.14 -1.53
C PRO A 34 -4.44 10.33 -0.29
N LEU A 35 -3.45 10.01 0.54
CA LEU A 35 -3.53 9.19 1.73
C LEU A 35 -2.73 9.87 2.84
N PRO A 36 -3.38 10.41 3.88
CA PRO A 36 -2.69 11.02 5.01
C PRO A 36 -1.69 10.05 5.65
N ASN A 37 -0.56 10.59 6.13
CA ASN A 37 0.44 9.85 6.89
C ASN A 37 -0.09 9.56 8.31
N ASP A 38 -1.10 8.72 8.38
CA ASP A 38 -1.87 8.36 9.56
C ASP A 38 -2.09 6.84 9.60
N GLU A 39 -1.77 6.22 10.73
CA GLU A 39 -1.83 4.76 10.86
C GLU A 39 -3.24 4.21 10.63
N GLN A 40 -4.27 4.87 11.16
CA GLN A 40 -5.65 4.40 11.02
C GLN A 40 -6.09 4.44 9.55
N ARG A 41 -5.72 5.49 8.82
CA ARG A 41 -5.99 5.62 7.37
C ARG A 41 -5.24 4.56 6.56
N LEU A 42 -3.97 4.30 6.88
CA LEU A 42 -3.17 3.25 6.25
C LEU A 42 -3.79 1.86 6.46
N ARG A 43 -4.13 1.52 7.70
CA ARG A 43 -4.79 0.24 8.03
C ARG A 43 -6.13 0.09 7.32
N ALA A 44 -6.95 1.15 7.30
CA ALA A 44 -8.23 1.13 6.61
C ALA A 44 -8.07 0.87 5.10
N LEU A 45 -7.07 1.49 4.46
CA LEU A 45 -6.78 1.25 3.05
C LEU A 45 -6.35 -0.21 2.81
N PHE A 46 -5.33 -0.69 3.54
CA PHE A 46 -4.80 -2.04 3.35
C PHE A 46 -5.85 -3.11 3.66
N GLY A 47 -6.61 -2.95 4.75
CA GLY A 47 -7.71 -3.84 5.09
C GLY A 47 -8.77 -3.91 3.99
N LYS A 48 -9.14 -2.76 3.40
CA LYS A 48 -10.05 -2.73 2.24
C LYS A 48 -9.45 -3.48 1.06
N LEU A 49 -8.20 -3.21 0.69
CA LEU A 49 -7.57 -3.81 -0.49
C LEU A 49 -7.37 -5.33 -0.34
N LYS A 50 -7.09 -5.81 0.88
CA LYS A 50 -6.98 -7.24 1.18
C LYS A 50 -8.26 -8.02 0.95
N THR A 51 -9.43 -7.39 0.90
CA THR A 51 -10.67 -8.07 0.53
C THR A 51 -10.64 -8.61 -0.91
N HIS A 52 -9.72 -8.13 -1.75
CA HIS A 52 -9.48 -8.64 -3.11
C HIS A 52 -8.51 -9.84 -3.15
N GLY A 53 -7.69 -10.04 -2.11
CA GLY A 53 -6.67 -11.09 -2.04
C GLY A 53 -5.29 -10.57 -1.58
N PRO A 54 -4.20 -11.30 -1.85
CA PRO A 54 -2.84 -10.90 -1.47
C PRO A 54 -2.45 -9.54 -2.06
N VAL A 55 -1.89 -8.65 -1.24
CA VAL A 55 -1.51 -7.28 -1.61
C VAL A 55 0.01 -7.13 -1.57
N LEU A 56 0.58 -6.59 -2.64
CA LEU A 56 1.95 -6.08 -2.68
C LEU A 56 1.93 -4.55 -2.55
N VAL A 57 2.60 -4.02 -1.54
CA VAL A 57 2.83 -2.58 -1.35
C VAL A 57 4.25 -2.25 -1.78
N VAL A 58 4.39 -1.33 -2.72
CA VAL A 58 5.66 -0.80 -3.24
C VAL A 58 5.82 0.62 -2.73
N VAL A 59 6.91 0.88 -2.03
CA VAL A 59 7.18 2.18 -1.39
C VAL A 59 8.45 2.78 -2.00
N ASP A 60 8.34 3.97 -2.58
CA ASP A 60 9.44 4.66 -3.27
C ASP A 60 10.60 5.08 -2.34
N GLN A 61 10.30 5.42 -1.09
CA GLN A 61 11.29 5.77 -0.07
C GLN A 61 11.00 5.02 1.25
N PRO A 62 11.50 3.79 1.44
CA PRO A 62 11.12 2.94 2.58
C PRO A 62 11.66 3.43 3.94
N ALA A 63 12.63 4.37 3.94
CA ALA A 63 13.22 4.92 5.15
C ALA A 63 12.62 6.29 5.52
N SER A 64 12.73 6.67 6.80
CA SER A 64 12.24 7.94 7.37
C SER A 64 10.75 8.21 7.07
N ILE A 65 10.44 8.76 5.89
CA ILE A 65 9.08 9.11 5.47
C ILE A 65 8.24 7.84 5.24
N GLY A 66 8.78 6.82 4.57
CA GLY A 66 8.04 5.58 4.31
C GLY A 66 8.05 4.58 5.46
N ALA A 67 8.68 4.89 6.59
CA ALA A 67 8.80 3.95 7.71
C ALA A 67 7.42 3.52 8.26
N LEU A 68 6.50 4.47 8.43
CA LEU A 68 5.14 4.18 8.90
C LEU A 68 4.36 3.32 7.90
N PRO A 69 4.19 3.70 6.62
CA PRO A 69 3.46 2.86 5.67
C PRO A 69 4.04 1.45 5.52
N VAL A 70 5.38 1.30 5.55
CA VAL A 70 6.04 -0.02 5.54
C VAL A 70 5.68 -0.84 6.78
N ALA A 71 5.77 -0.25 7.97
CA ALA A 71 5.45 -0.94 9.23
C ALA A 71 3.98 -1.36 9.28
N VAL A 72 3.06 -0.47 8.89
CA VAL A 72 1.63 -0.74 8.87
C VAL A 72 1.26 -1.78 7.83
N ALA A 73 1.83 -1.71 6.62
CA ALA A 73 1.60 -2.72 5.58
C ALA A 73 1.99 -4.13 6.06
N ARG A 74 3.16 -4.26 6.71
CA ARG A 74 3.61 -5.54 7.29
C ARG A 74 2.70 -6.01 8.42
N ALA A 75 2.27 -5.11 9.30
CA ALA A 75 1.36 -5.42 10.40
C ALA A 75 -0.02 -5.88 9.88
N GLU A 76 -0.46 -5.36 8.74
CA GLU A 76 -1.67 -5.80 8.03
C GLU A 76 -1.45 -7.07 7.20
N GLY A 77 -0.25 -7.66 7.18
CA GLY A 77 0.05 -8.87 6.42
C GLY A 77 0.16 -8.66 4.91
N CYS A 78 0.33 -7.41 4.46
CA CYS A 78 0.72 -7.12 3.09
C CYS A 78 2.19 -7.47 2.89
N GLN A 79 2.54 -7.89 1.67
CA GLN A 79 3.96 -7.95 1.27
C GLN A 79 4.44 -6.56 0.91
N VAL A 80 5.73 -6.29 1.14
CA VAL A 80 6.34 -4.99 0.87
C VAL A 80 7.54 -5.17 -0.05
N ALA A 81 7.60 -4.33 -1.09
CA ALA A 81 8.75 -4.12 -1.96
C ALA A 81 9.10 -2.62 -2.00
N TYR A 82 10.26 -2.29 -2.54
CA TYR A 82 10.79 -0.94 -2.73
C TYR A 82 11.72 -0.92 -3.94
#